data_AF-A0A3D2XJS1-F1
#
_entry.id   AF-A0A3D2XJS1-F1
#
_cell.length_a   1.000
_cell.length_b   1.000
_cell.length_c   1.000
_cell.angle_alpha   90.00
_cell.angle_beta   90.00
_cell.angle_gamma   90.00
#
_symmetry.space_group_name_H-M   'P 1'
#
loop_
_entity.id
_entity.type
_entity.pdbx_description
1 polymer ?
#
loop_
_entity_poly.entity_id
_entity_poly.type
_entity_poly.pdbx_seq_one_letter_code
_entity_poly.pdbx_strand_id
1 'polypeptide(L)'
;MTGFAKTVLPLSKKRLKQLLLSLLVFMLSCGQQQNTYPVAENALDAGREFIDACLKGDFAKAKWYMVDDSTNLGHLERAEAKFRTYDKEGRQQLRTASINISEVSDVDTVTSIIYYSNSFDQQPLKVKVVKQAEKWLVDFKYTFNPNL
;
A
#
# COMPACT_ATOMS: atom_id res chain seq x y z
N MET A 1 -46.27 -10.51 42.56
CA MET A 1 -45.21 -9.64 43.11
C MET A 1 -44.13 -10.52 43.71
N THR A 2 -43.00 -10.73 43.03
CA THR A 2 -41.82 -11.39 43.63
C THR A 2 -40.57 -10.75 43.02
N GLY A 3 -39.86 -9.99 43.85
CA GLY A 3 -38.66 -9.25 43.47
C GLY A 3 -37.41 -10.13 43.51
N PHE A 4 -36.59 -10.03 42.47
CA PHE A 4 -35.24 -10.59 42.44
C PHE A 4 -34.29 -9.67 43.22
N ALA A 5 -33.74 -10.17 44.32
CA ALA A 5 -32.61 -9.54 45.01
C ALA A 5 -31.34 -9.70 44.17
N LYS A 6 -30.75 -8.58 43.72
CA LYS A 6 -29.43 -8.55 43.07
C LYS A 6 -28.34 -8.58 44.14
N THR A 7 -27.69 -9.72 44.31
CA THR A 7 -26.51 -9.85 45.18
C THR A 7 -25.29 -9.32 44.42
N VAL A 8 -24.78 -8.15 44.83
CA VAL A 8 -23.52 -7.59 44.31
C VAL A 8 -22.37 -8.15 45.15
N LEU A 9 -21.51 -8.98 44.56
CA LEU A 9 -20.34 -9.55 45.23
C LEU A 9 -19.29 -8.45 45.52
N PRO A 10 -18.70 -8.38 46.74
CA PRO A 10 -17.68 -7.40 47.06
C PRO A 10 -16.32 -7.76 46.41
N LEU A 11 -15.84 -6.91 45.51
CA LEU A 11 -14.52 -7.05 44.91
C LEU A 11 -13.42 -6.65 45.93
N SER A 12 -12.56 -7.59 46.31
CA SER A 12 -11.40 -7.32 47.18
C SER A 12 -10.42 -6.34 46.53
N LYS A 13 -9.93 -5.34 47.29
CA LYS A 13 -8.96 -4.32 46.82
C LYS A 13 -7.70 -4.93 46.16
N LYS A 14 -7.27 -6.13 46.60
CA LYS A 14 -6.15 -6.87 45.97
C LYS A 14 -6.51 -7.43 44.60
N ARG A 15 -7.74 -7.93 44.43
CA ARG A 15 -8.26 -8.44 43.14
C ARG A 15 -8.56 -7.29 42.17
N LEU A 16 -9.00 -6.13 42.67
CA LEU A 16 -9.17 -4.91 41.88
C LEU A 16 -7.82 -4.38 41.36
N LYS A 17 -6.75 -4.41 42.19
CA LYS A 17 -5.38 -4.07 41.76
C LYS A 17 -4.83 -5.06 40.72
N GLN A 18 -5.07 -6.35 40.90
CA GLN A 18 -4.66 -7.37 39.92
C GLN A 18 -5.42 -7.22 38.58
N LEU A 19 -6.72 -6.91 38.64
CA LEU A 19 -7.53 -6.64 37.43
C LEU A 19 -7.08 -5.37 36.70
N LEU A 20 -6.80 -4.28 37.43
CA LEU A 20 -6.25 -3.04 36.88
C LEU A 20 -4.86 -3.25 36.24
N LEU A 21 -4.01 -4.09 36.86
CA LEU A 21 -2.68 -4.40 36.32
C LEU A 21 -2.77 -5.26 35.04
N SER A 22 -3.71 -6.21 34.96
CA SER A 22 -3.96 -6.98 33.73
C SER A 22 -4.56 -6.13 32.61
N LEU A 23 -5.41 -5.16 32.92
CA LEU A 23 -6.05 -4.28 31.92
C LEU A 23 -5.04 -3.31 31.27
N LEU A 24 -3.99 -2.90 32.00
CA LEU A 24 -2.95 -2.01 31.49
C LEU A 24 -2.07 -2.68 30.41
N VAL A 25 -1.89 -4.01 30.46
CA VAL A 25 -1.07 -4.76 29.49
C VAL A 25 -1.77 -4.94 28.15
N PHE A 26 -3.11 -4.96 28.11
CA PHE A 26 -3.87 -5.08 26.86
C PHE A 26 -3.87 -3.79 26.01
N MET A 27 -3.53 -2.63 26.58
CA MET A 27 -3.54 -1.34 25.87
C MET A 27 -2.25 -1.04 25.09
N LEU A 28 -1.24 -1.91 25.14
CA LEU A 28 0.04 -1.72 24.44
C LEU A 28 0.09 -2.34 23.03
N SER A 29 -0.95 -3.06 22.60
CA SER A 29 -0.96 -3.71 21.27
C SER A 29 -1.65 -2.84 20.22
N CYS A 30 -1.14 -1.63 20.01
CA CYS A 30 -1.45 -0.84 18.81
C CYS A 30 -0.13 -0.38 18.17
N GLY A 31 0.74 -1.34 17.86
CA GLY A 31 1.88 -1.12 16.98
C GLY A 31 1.39 -1.17 15.53
N GLN A 32 1.50 -0.06 14.81
CA GLN A 32 1.30 -0.04 13.36
C GLN A 32 2.37 -0.95 12.76
N GLN A 33 1.96 -2.13 12.28
CA GLN A 33 2.86 -3.10 11.69
C GLN A 33 3.42 -2.46 10.41
N GLN A 34 4.64 -1.89 10.50
CA GLN A 34 5.38 -1.44 9.34
C GLN A 34 5.76 -2.71 8.57
N ASN A 35 4.90 -3.11 7.64
CA ASN A 35 5.25 -4.13 6.66
C ASN A 35 6.41 -3.54 5.83
N THR A 36 7.64 -3.93 6.16
CA THR A 36 8.80 -3.67 5.31
C THR A 36 8.74 -4.64 4.15
N TYR A 37 8.53 -4.12 2.95
CA TYR A 37 8.57 -4.92 1.72
C TYR A 37 10.04 -5.08 1.28
N PRO A 38 10.39 -6.12 0.51
CA PRO A 38 11.75 -6.28 0.01
C PRO A 38 12.14 -5.10 -0.90
N VAL A 39 13.42 -4.73 -0.89
CA VAL A 39 13.95 -3.76 -1.86
C VAL A 39 13.97 -4.42 -3.23
N ALA A 40 13.57 -3.68 -4.26
CA ALA A 40 13.58 -4.17 -5.62
C ALA A 40 15.01 -4.43 -6.13
N GLU A 41 15.21 -5.53 -6.83
CA GLU A 41 16.52 -5.95 -7.32
C GLU A 41 16.99 -5.11 -8.51
N ASN A 42 16.05 -4.62 -9.32
CA ASN A 42 16.30 -3.83 -10.52
C ASN A 42 15.11 -2.92 -10.86
N ALA A 43 15.25 -2.11 -11.91
CA ALA A 43 14.20 -1.18 -12.33
C ALA A 43 12.89 -1.87 -12.71
N LEU A 44 12.98 -2.99 -13.44
CA LEU A 44 11.81 -3.77 -13.87
C LEU A 44 11.04 -4.33 -12.69
N ASP A 45 11.74 -4.86 -11.70
CA ASP A 45 11.18 -5.37 -10.46
C ASP A 45 10.42 -4.28 -9.69
N ALA A 46 11.05 -3.12 -9.45
CA ALA A 46 10.41 -2.00 -8.77
C ALA A 46 9.15 -1.52 -9.50
N GLY A 47 9.21 -1.41 -10.83
CA GLY A 47 8.06 -1.04 -11.65
C GLY A 47 6.92 -2.06 -11.55
N ARG A 48 7.23 -3.36 -11.68
CA ARG A 48 6.22 -4.42 -11.57
C ARG A 48 5.57 -4.44 -10.20
N GLU A 49 6.35 -4.35 -9.12
CA GLU A 49 5.86 -4.33 -7.75
C GLU A 49 4.95 -3.13 -7.48
N PHE A 50 5.34 -1.93 -7.96
CA PHE A 50 4.50 -0.73 -7.87
C PHE A 50 3.17 -0.88 -8.63
N ILE A 51 3.23 -1.31 -9.89
CA ILE A 51 2.04 -1.45 -10.76
C ILE A 51 1.10 -2.52 -10.19
N ASP A 52 1.63 -3.67 -9.80
CA ASP A 52 0.88 -4.77 -9.21
C ASP A 52 0.20 -4.36 -7.90
N ALA A 53 0.92 -3.62 -7.05
CA ALA A 53 0.37 -3.06 -5.81
C ALA A 53 -0.80 -2.10 -6.09
N CYS A 54 -0.70 -1.23 -7.10
CA CYS A 54 -1.80 -0.36 -7.52
C CYS A 54 -3.01 -1.16 -8.01
N LEU A 55 -2.81 -2.18 -8.86
CA LEU A 55 -3.88 -3.06 -9.36
C LEU A 55 -4.56 -3.85 -8.24
N LYS A 56 -3.79 -4.23 -7.21
CA LYS A 56 -4.30 -4.99 -6.07
C LYS A 56 -4.94 -4.13 -4.97
N GLY A 57 -4.78 -2.82 -5.07
CA GLY A 57 -5.24 -1.86 -4.05
C GLY A 57 -4.35 -1.84 -2.81
N ASP A 58 -3.12 -2.35 -2.87
CA ASP A 58 -2.13 -2.26 -1.80
C ASP A 58 -1.30 -0.97 -1.97
N PHE A 59 -1.92 0.17 -1.70
CA PHE A 59 -1.28 1.47 -1.87
C PHE A 59 -0.15 1.74 -0.86
N ALA A 60 -0.12 1.01 0.26
CA ALA A 60 1.01 1.03 1.17
C ALA A 60 2.26 0.40 0.52
N LYS A 61 2.10 -0.74 -0.16
CA LYS A 61 3.16 -1.35 -0.97
C LYS A 61 3.54 -0.50 -2.16
N ALA A 62 2.57 0.08 -2.87
CA ALA A 62 2.87 0.98 -3.98
C ALA A 62 3.71 2.18 -3.50
N LYS A 63 3.37 2.78 -2.36
CA LYS A 63 4.18 3.85 -1.75
C LYS A 63 5.61 3.40 -1.43
N TRP A 64 5.81 2.17 -0.96
CA TRP A 64 7.15 1.63 -0.67
C TRP A 64 8.08 1.60 -1.88
N TYR A 65 7.54 1.29 -3.06
CA TYR A 65 8.29 1.24 -4.32
C TYR A 65 8.28 2.58 -5.09
N MET A 66 7.86 3.68 -4.47
CA MET A 66 7.73 4.98 -5.11
C MET A 66 8.69 6.00 -4.50
N VAL A 67 9.13 6.98 -5.30
CA VAL A 67 9.83 8.15 -4.77
C VAL A 67 8.89 8.92 -3.83
N ASP A 68 9.33 9.14 -2.59
CA ASP A 68 8.55 9.82 -1.55
C ASP A 68 8.67 11.34 -1.68
N ASP A 69 7.94 11.90 -2.64
CA ASP A 69 7.74 13.34 -2.79
C ASP A 69 6.25 13.69 -2.89
N SER A 70 5.91 14.96 -2.63
CA SER A 70 4.53 15.42 -2.58
C SER A 70 3.75 15.24 -3.89
N THR A 71 4.42 15.37 -5.03
CA THR A 71 3.78 15.25 -6.34
C THR A 71 3.45 13.80 -6.63
N ASN A 72 4.42 12.91 -6.41
CA ASN A 72 4.23 11.45 -6.51
C ASN A 72 3.13 10.97 -5.57
N LEU A 73 3.13 11.41 -4.32
CA LEU A 73 2.08 11.11 -3.35
C LEU A 73 0.69 11.55 -3.83
N GLY A 74 0.57 12.78 -4.33
CA GLY A 74 -0.71 13.28 -4.85
C GLY A 74 -1.21 12.55 -6.11
N HIS A 75 -0.32 11.94 -6.89
CA HIS A 75 -0.72 11.03 -7.97
C HIS A 75 -1.18 9.67 -7.43
N LEU A 76 -0.47 9.12 -6.43
CA LEU A 76 -0.82 7.85 -5.80
C LEU A 76 -2.19 7.91 -5.11
N GLU A 77 -2.46 8.99 -4.36
CA GLU A 77 -3.75 9.22 -3.71
C GLU A 77 -4.92 9.29 -4.70
N ARG A 78 -4.70 9.89 -5.88
CA ARG A 78 -5.71 9.90 -6.96
C ARG A 78 -5.92 8.53 -7.56
N ALA A 79 -4.86 7.75 -7.75
CA ALA A 79 -4.97 6.36 -8.21
C ALA A 79 -5.75 5.51 -7.19
N GLU A 80 -5.48 5.70 -5.90
CA GLU A 80 -6.21 5.07 -4.81
C GLU A 80 -7.68 5.46 -4.77
N ALA A 81 -7.98 6.75 -4.84
CA ALA A 81 -9.36 7.24 -4.89
C ALA A 81 -10.13 6.61 -6.06
N LYS A 82 -9.53 6.58 -7.26
CA LYS A 82 -10.10 5.91 -8.43
C LYS A 82 -10.30 4.40 -8.20
N PHE A 83 -9.33 3.69 -7.64
CA PHE A 83 -9.47 2.27 -7.32
C PHE A 83 -10.67 2.02 -6.39
N ARG A 84 -10.86 2.91 -5.41
CA ARG A 84 -11.96 2.82 -4.43
C ARG A 84 -13.33 3.14 -5.01
N THR A 85 -13.43 3.80 -6.18
CA THR A 85 -14.72 4.03 -6.86
C THR A 85 -15.27 2.80 -7.57
N TYR A 86 -14.43 1.82 -7.91
CA TYR A 86 -14.91 0.56 -8.50
C TYR A 86 -15.73 -0.24 -7.49
N ASP A 87 -16.73 -0.97 -7.95
CA ASP A 87 -17.47 -1.95 -7.15
C ASP A 87 -16.62 -3.20 -6.86
N LYS A 88 -17.24 -4.23 -6.25
CA LYS A 88 -16.53 -5.44 -5.85
C LYS A 88 -15.96 -6.17 -7.08
N GLU A 89 -16.77 -6.26 -8.12
CA GLU A 89 -16.50 -6.93 -9.39
C GLU A 89 -15.37 -6.22 -10.14
N GLY A 90 -15.46 -4.89 -10.32
CA GLY A 90 -14.42 -4.09 -10.97
C GLY A 90 -13.08 -4.15 -10.24
N ARG A 91 -13.08 -4.08 -8.90
CA ARG A 91 -11.85 -4.29 -8.12
C ARG A 91 -11.31 -5.71 -8.24
N GLN A 92 -12.18 -6.71 -8.42
CA GLN A 92 -11.74 -8.08 -8.64
C GLN A 92 -11.08 -8.23 -10.00
N GLN A 93 -11.64 -7.63 -11.05
CA GLN A 93 -11.04 -7.63 -12.39
C GLN A 93 -9.66 -6.99 -12.38
N LEU A 94 -9.50 -5.84 -11.71
CA LEU A 94 -8.19 -5.19 -11.51
C LEU A 94 -7.20 -6.10 -10.76
N ARG A 95 -7.61 -6.70 -9.64
CA ARG A 95 -6.76 -7.62 -8.85
C ARG A 95 -6.25 -8.82 -9.63
N THR A 96 -7.04 -9.30 -10.59
CA THR A 96 -6.70 -10.47 -11.42
C THR A 96 -6.10 -10.09 -12.77
N ALA A 97 -5.96 -8.80 -13.06
CA ALA A 97 -5.41 -8.34 -14.33
C ALA A 97 -3.93 -8.67 -14.42
N SER A 98 -3.51 -9.18 -15.58
CA SER A 98 -2.09 -9.38 -15.88
C SER A 98 -1.47 -8.08 -16.36
N ILE A 99 -0.24 -7.81 -15.93
CA ILE A 99 0.58 -6.70 -16.44
C ILE A 99 1.23 -7.16 -17.75
N ASN A 100 0.96 -6.43 -18.83
CA ASN A 100 1.57 -6.64 -20.13
C ASN A 100 2.63 -5.56 -20.33
N ILE A 101 3.91 -5.94 -20.28
CA ILE A 101 5.02 -5.02 -20.50
C ILE A 101 5.35 -5.03 -21.98
N SER A 102 5.17 -3.89 -22.64
CA SER A 102 5.45 -3.75 -24.07
C SER A 102 6.90 -3.39 -24.34
N GLU A 103 7.52 -2.61 -23.45
CA GLU A 103 8.90 -2.17 -23.59
C GLU A 103 9.50 -1.77 -22.23
N VAL A 104 10.79 -2.05 -22.06
CA VAL A 104 11.63 -1.47 -21.01
C VAL A 104 12.76 -0.73 -21.71
N SER A 105 12.81 0.58 -21.51
CA SER A 105 13.79 1.48 -22.12
C SER A 105 14.75 1.97 -21.05
N ASP A 106 15.97 1.43 -21.03
CA ASP A 106 17.04 1.89 -20.14
C ASP A 106 17.63 3.18 -20.70
N VAL A 107 17.27 4.30 -20.08
CA VAL A 107 17.77 5.64 -20.48
C VAL A 107 19.24 5.77 -20.11
N ASP A 108 19.60 5.27 -18.93
CA ASP A 108 20.96 5.17 -18.43
C ASP A 108 21.05 4.10 -17.31
N THR A 109 22.19 4.02 -16.63
CA THR A 109 22.44 3.02 -15.58
C THR A 109 21.60 3.17 -14.31
N VAL A 110 20.92 4.30 -14.12
CA VAL A 110 20.13 4.63 -12.93
C VAL A 110 18.69 5.01 -13.28
N THR A 111 18.29 4.95 -14.56
CA THR A 111 16.99 5.40 -15.03
C THR A 111 16.47 4.48 -16.13
N SER A 112 15.25 3.96 -15.94
CA SER A 112 14.53 3.18 -16.96
C SER A 112 13.08 3.66 -17.08
N ILE A 113 12.49 3.49 -18.26
CA ILE A 113 11.07 3.73 -18.52
C ILE A 113 10.41 2.41 -18.88
N ILE A 114 9.36 2.04 -18.14
CA ILE A 114 8.59 0.83 -18.37
C ILE A 114 7.27 1.22 -19.03
N TYR A 115 7.05 0.73 -20.24
CA TYR A 115 5.79 0.86 -20.97
C TYR A 115 4.96 -0.40 -20.76
N TYR A 116 3.71 -0.22 -20.36
CA TYR A 116 2.85 -1.34 -20.01
C TYR A 116 1.38 -1.04 -20.27
N SER A 117 0.58 -2.09 -20.26
CA SER A 117 -0.86 -2.04 -20.07
C SER A 117 -1.27 -3.15 -19.11
N ASN A 118 -2.55 -3.21 -18.74
CA ASN A 118 -3.10 -4.35 -18.00
C ASN A 118 -4.18 -5.04 -18.84
N SER A 119 -4.46 -6.31 -18.56
CA SER A 119 -5.42 -7.09 -19.33
C SER A 119 -6.89 -6.65 -19.15
N PHE A 120 -7.20 -5.78 -18.19
CA PHE A 120 -8.56 -5.34 -17.91
C PHE A 120 -9.00 -4.16 -18.79
N ASP A 121 -8.24 -3.06 -18.81
CA ASP A 121 -8.60 -1.87 -19.60
C ASP A 121 -7.71 -1.63 -20.83
N GLN A 122 -6.60 -2.37 -20.93
CA GLN A 122 -5.62 -2.34 -22.02
C GLN A 122 -5.06 -0.95 -22.33
N GLN A 123 -5.22 0.01 -21.42
CA GLN A 123 -4.76 1.38 -21.65
C GLN A 123 -3.22 1.41 -21.60
N PRO A 124 -2.56 1.94 -22.64
CA PRO A 124 -1.11 2.12 -22.63
C PRO A 124 -0.72 3.17 -21.58
N LEU A 125 0.15 2.77 -20.67
CA LEU A 125 0.72 3.62 -19.63
C LEU A 125 2.23 3.44 -19.62
N LYS A 126 2.90 4.34 -18.90
CA LYS A 126 4.34 4.24 -18.65
C LYS A 126 4.67 4.71 -17.24
N VAL A 127 5.72 4.17 -16.65
CA VAL A 127 6.32 4.67 -15.41
C VAL A 127 7.81 4.85 -15.60
N LYS A 128 8.38 5.90 -14.99
CA LYS A 128 9.83 6.07 -14.89
C LYS A 128 10.29 5.44 -13.58
N VAL A 129 11.40 4.72 -13.63
CA VAL A 129 12.04 4.12 -12.46
C VAL A 129 13.44 4.69 -12.35
N VAL A 130 13.80 5.12 -11.15
CA VAL A 130 15.08 5.77 -10.85
C VAL A 130 15.78 5.07 -9.69
N LYS A 131 17.11 4.99 -9.75
CA LYS A 131 17.94 4.52 -8.65
C LYS A 131 18.29 5.70 -7.73
N GLN A 132 17.80 5.70 -6.50
CA GLN A 132 18.10 6.70 -5.47
C GLN A 132 18.55 6.01 -4.19
N ALA A 133 19.71 6.43 -3.63
CA ALA A 133 20.26 5.84 -2.40
C ALA A 133 20.29 4.30 -2.42
N GLU A 134 20.79 3.73 -3.52
CA GLU A 134 20.85 2.27 -3.78
C GLU A 134 19.50 1.54 -3.85
N LYS A 135 18.38 2.27 -4.00
CA LYS A 135 17.04 1.69 -4.18
C LYS A 135 16.45 2.07 -5.54
N TRP A 136 15.84 1.11 -6.20
CA TRP A 136 15.01 1.35 -7.39
C TRP A 136 13.61 1.78 -6.96
N LEU A 137 13.20 2.97 -7.38
CA LEU A 137 11.93 3.59 -7.01
C LEU A 137 11.22 4.16 -8.24
N VAL A 138 9.89 4.08 -8.24
CA VAL A 138 9.04 4.63 -9.30
C VAL A 138 8.85 6.13 -9.09
N ASP A 139 9.18 6.90 -10.12
CA ASP A 139 8.81 8.32 -10.25
C ASP A 139 7.47 8.42 -10.99
N PHE A 140 6.38 8.19 -10.26
CA PHE A 140 5.02 8.08 -10.79
C PHE A 140 4.49 9.34 -11.48
N LYS A 141 4.94 10.54 -11.08
CA LYS A 141 4.54 11.81 -11.71
C LYS A 141 4.91 11.87 -13.20
N TYR A 142 5.96 11.16 -13.61
CA TYR A 142 6.38 11.05 -15.01
C TYR A 142 5.28 10.46 -15.92
N THR A 143 4.42 9.58 -15.38
CA THR A 143 3.28 9.02 -16.12
C THR A 143 2.34 10.10 -16.66
N PHE A 144 2.22 11.22 -15.94
CA PHE A 144 1.26 12.28 -16.21
C PHE A 144 1.90 13.53 -16.81
N ASN A 145 3.18 13.78 -16.51
CA ASN A 145 3.92 14.87 -17.08
C ASN A 145 5.38 14.44 -17.35
N PRO A 146 5.68 13.97 -18.57
CA PRO A 146 7.00 13.44 -18.91
C PRO A 146 8.09 14.51 -19.07
N ASN A 147 7.74 15.80 -18.94
CA ASN A 147 8.68 16.92 -19.04
C ASN A 147 9.15 17.43 -17.66
N LEU A 148 8.81 16.73 -16.58
CA LEU A 148 9.26 16.98 -15.19
C LEU A 148 10.35 15.99 -14.77
#